data_AF-A0A2V2BWP8-F1
#
_entry.id   AF-A0A2V2BWP8-F1
#
_cell.length_a   1.000
_cell.length_b   1.000
_cell.length_c   1.000
_cell.angle_alpha   90.00
_cell.angle_beta   90.00
_cell.angle_gamma   90.00
#
_symmetry.space_group_name_H-M   'P 1'
#
loop_
_entity.id
_entity.type
_entity.pdbx_description
1 polymer ?
#
loop_
_entity_poly.entity_id
_entity_poly.type
_entity_poly.pdbx_seq_one_letter_code
_entity_poly.pdbx_strand_id
1 'polypeptide(L)'
;MVNANITESNHIGVVRIRDEARLRYNPLQNLTPQKITSAMDSFNCGYLSEAARIYDAIRRRDGVVQACVQKRKRATSRLEWTIVEMGNDEAASKEHAAFLEDFYNNIKVTSAADANKRGSMSMLIDNILSALENKYAVSEIIWDTSRAPNLSAEVRHVPLWFFENTQGYLRFKRNSTDTEGVELEPNG
;
A
#
# COMPACT_ATOMS: atom_id res chain seq x y z
N MET A 1 -40.54 4.14 7.88
CA MET A 1 -39.39 3.22 7.91
C MET A 1 -38.35 3.76 6.97
N VAL A 2 -37.36 4.48 7.49
CA VAL A 2 -36.24 5.02 6.71
C VAL A 2 -35.08 4.06 6.96
N ASN A 3 -34.75 3.26 5.95
CA ASN A 3 -33.47 2.56 5.88
C ASN A 3 -32.39 3.63 5.74
N ALA A 4 -31.85 4.09 6.87
CA ALA A 4 -30.62 4.85 6.88
C ALA A 4 -29.50 3.88 6.53
N ASN A 5 -29.11 3.92 5.26
CA ASN A 5 -27.95 3.28 4.69
C ASN A 5 -26.79 3.32 5.68
N ILE A 6 -26.26 2.14 5.99
CA ILE A 6 -24.91 2.00 6.50
C ILE A 6 -24.05 2.81 5.54
N THR A 7 -23.46 3.90 6.04
CA THR A 7 -22.43 4.63 5.34
C THR A 7 -21.22 3.70 5.33
N GLU A 8 -21.23 2.71 4.44
CA GLU A 8 -20.04 1.95 4.08
C GLU A 8 -19.07 3.00 3.56
N SER A 9 -18.07 3.33 4.37
CA SER A 9 -17.07 4.32 3.98
C SER A 9 -16.44 3.88 2.67
N ASN A 10 -16.24 4.81 1.73
CA ASN A 10 -15.45 4.66 0.50
C ASN A 10 -13.95 4.40 0.77
N HIS A 11 -13.67 3.70 1.86
CA HIS A 11 -12.36 3.39 2.37
C HIS A 11 -12.29 1.89 2.66
N ILE A 12 -11.09 1.33 2.72
CA ILE A 12 -10.87 -0.07 3.10
C ILE A 12 -11.62 -0.34 4.40
N GLY A 13 -12.68 -1.14 4.27
CA GLY A 13 -13.65 -1.32 5.34
C GLY A 13 -12.97 -1.83 6.61
N VAL A 14 -13.37 -1.27 7.75
CA VAL A 14 -12.94 -1.72 9.08
C VAL A 14 -13.14 -3.23 9.25
N VAL A 15 -14.16 -3.79 8.58
CA VAL A 15 -14.43 -5.24 8.49
C VAL A 15 -13.24 -5.99 7.89
N ARG A 16 -12.74 -5.58 6.71
CA ARG A 16 -11.59 -6.23 6.05
C ARG A 16 -10.34 -6.24 6.93
N ILE A 17 -10.07 -5.11 7.60
CA ILE A 17 -8.92 -4.94 8.50
C ILE A 17 -9.08 -5.84 9.74
N ARG A 18 -10.28 -5.87 10.32
CA ARG A 18 -10.60 -6.68 11.51
C ARG A 18 -10.48 -8.17 11.22
N ASP A 19 -10.99 -8.63 10.09
CA ASP A 19 -10.92 -10.03 9.69
C ASP A 19 -9.49 -10.45 9.40
N GLU A 20 -8.69 -9.58 8.79
CA GLU A 20 -7.25 -9.82 8.64
C GLU A 20 -6.57 -9.98 9.99
N ALA A 21 -6.85 -9.09 10.95
CA ALA A 21 -6.23 -9.13 12.26
C ALA A 21 -6.52 -10.45 13.00
N ARG A 22 -7.74 -10.99 12.86
CA ARG A 22 -8.15 -12.29 13.42
C ARG A 22 -7.48 -13.47 12.74
N LEU A 23 -7.25 -13.37 11.43
CA LEU A 23 -6.64 -14.42 10.61
C LEU A 23 -5.12 -14.32 10.54
N ARG A 24 -4.47 -13.51 11.39
CA ARG A 24 -3.00 -13.47 11.48
C ARG A 24 -2.46 -14.81 11.99
N TYR A 25 -2.20 -15.72 11.06
CA TYR A 25 -1.44 -16.94 11.29
C TYR A 25 0.02 -16.74 10.91
N ASN A 26 0.90 -17.62 11.40
CA ASN A 26 2.31 -17.62 11.02
C ASN A 26 2.48 -18.39 9.69
N PRO A 27 2.73 -17.73 8.55
CA PRO A 27 2.86 -18.42 7.26
C PRO A 27 4.13 -19.27 7.16
N LEU A 28 5.04 -19.17 8.12
CA LEU A 28 6.26 -19.98 8.17
C LEU A 28 6.06 -21.31 8.91
N GLN A 29 4.91 -21.53 9.53
CA GLN A 29 4.64 -22.78 10.22
C GLN A 29 4.56 -23.93 9.21
N ASN A 30 5.37 -24.98 9.41
CA ASN A 30 5.48 -26.13 8.49
C ASN A 30 5.78 -25.71 7.04
N LEU A 31 6.63 -24.69 6.87
CA LEU A 31 7.08 -24.25 5.56
C LEU A 31 8.05 -25.28 4.97
N THR A 32 7.71 -25.83 3.81
CA THR A 32 8.55 -26.76 3.06
C THR A 32 8.96 -26.12 1.74
N PRO A 33 10.07 -26.58 1.11
CA PRO A 33 10.44 -26.11 -0.23
C PRO A 33 9.29 -26.20 -1.24
N GLN A 34 8.51 -27.29 -1.19
CA GLN A 34 7.37 -27.49 -2.08
C GLN A 34 6.29 -26.41 -1.89
N LYS A 35 5.98 -26.03 -0.64
CA LYS A 35 5.01 -24.95 -0.37
C LYS A 35 5.49 -23.60 -0.90
N ILE A 36 6.78 -23.31 -0.77
CA ILE A 36 7.36 -22.08 -1.30
C ILE A 36 7.20 -22.06 -2.83
N THR A 37 7.57 -23.15 -3.50
CA THR A 37 7.40 -23.29 -4.97
C THR A 37 5.94 -23.09 -5.37
N SER A 38 5.00 -23.79 -4.73
CA SER A 38 3.57 -23.64 -5.04
C SER A 38 3.05 -22.22 -4.81
N ALA A 39 3.50 -21.54 -3.75
CA ALA A 39 3.12 -20.15 -3.50
C ALA A 39 3.69 -19.20 -4.57
N MET A 40 4.92 -19.44 -5.04
CA MET A 40 5.54 -18.67 -6.12
C MET A 40 4.85 -18.89 -7.46
N ASP A 41 4.51 -20.14 -7.80
CA ASP A 41 3.75 -20.46 -9.00
C ASP A 41 2.36 -19.82 -8.97
N SER A 42 1.66 -19.92 -7.83
CA SER A 42 0.36 -19.26 -7.62
C SER A 42 0.46 -17.74 -7.78
N PHE A 43 1.53 -17.14 -7.25
CA PHE A 43 1.79 -15.71 -7.39
C PHE A 43 1.95 -15.29 -8.86
N ASN A 44 2.64 -16.11 -9.66
CA ASN A 44 2.80 -15.88 -11.10
C ASN A 44 1.46 -15.99 -11.85
N CYS A 45 0.55 -16.83 -11.38
CA CYS A 45 -0.82 -16.93 -11.89
C CYS A 45 -1.77 -15.83 -11.39
N GLY A 46 -1.29 -14.88 -10.58
CA GLY A 46 -2.09 -13.77 -10.06
C GLY A 46 -2.70 -13.99 -8.67
N TYR A 47 -2.47 -15.15 -8.03
CA TYR A 47 -2.88 -15.39 -6.65
C TYR A 47 -1.80 -14.89 -5.68
N LEU A 48 -1.88 -13.61 -5.32
CA LEU A 48 -0.78 -12.91 -4.66
C LEU A 48 -0.64 -13.22 -3.16
N SER A 49 -1.73 -13.67 -2.52
CA SER A 49 -1.90 -13.62 -1.07
C SER A 49 -0.87 -14.46 -0.28
N GLU A 50 -0.64 -15.71 -0.68
CA GLU A 50 0.19 -16.64 0.09
C GLU A 50 1.67 -16.24 0.05
N ALA A 51 2.23 -16.05 -1.16
CA ALA A 51 3.62 -15.64 -1.32
C ALA A 51 3.90 -14.28 -0.66
N ALA A 52 3.01 -13.29 -0.82
CA ALA A 52 3.18 -11.98 -0.17
C ALA A 52 3.28 -12.06 1.36
N ARG A 53 2.48 -12.94 1.99
CA ARG A 53 2.54 -13.20 3.44
C ARG A 53 3.84 -13.92 3.83
N ILE A 54 4.26 -14.92 3.06
CA ILE A 54 5.54 -15.63 3.28
C ILE A 54 6.70 -14.63 3.21
N TYR A 55 6.77 -13.80 2.16
CA TYR A 55 7.84 -12.82 1.98
C TYR A 55 7.85 -11.77 3.11
N ASP A 56 6.69 -11.27 3.52
CA ASP A 56 6.57 -10.39 4.70
C ASP A 56 7.07 -11.05 5.99
N ALA A 57 6.71 -12.32 6.23
CA ALA A 57 7.15 -13.04 7.41
C ALA A 57 8.66 -13.33 7.41
N ILE A 58 9.24 -13.71 6.26
CA ILE A 58 10.69 -13.89 6.10
C ILE A 58 11.40 -12.57 6.38
N ARG A 59 10.98 -11.45 5.76
CA ARG A 59 11.59 -10.11 5.97
C ARG A 59 11.61 -9.65 7.42
N ARG A 60 10.64 -10.06 8.23
CA ARG A 60 10.56 -9.69 9.66
C ARG A 60 11.43 -10.54 10.57
N ARG A 61 11.85 -11.74 10.13
CA ARG A 61 12.50 -12.74 10.99
C ARG A 61 13.92 -13.08 10.54
N ASP A 62 14.20 -13.03 9.25
CA ASP A 62 15.53 -13.25 8.70
C ASP A 62 16.33 -11.94 8.70
N GLY A 63 17.38 -11.89 9.53
CA GLY A 63 18.19 -10.68 9.71
C GLY A 63 18.97 -10.25 8.46
N VAL A 64 19.35 -11.20 7.59
CA VAL A 64 20.10 -10.90 6.36
C VAL A 64 19.17 -10.25 5.34
N VAL A 65 18.00 -10.85 5.11
CA VAL A 65 16.98 -10.30 4.23
C VAL A 65 16.52 -8.94 4.74
N GLN A 66 16.27 -8.82 6.05
CA GLN A 66 15.88 -7.55 6.67
C GLN A 66 16.93 -6.46 6.43
N ALA A 67 18.22 -6.75 6.65
CA ALA A 67 19.30 -5.79 6.46
C ALA A 67 19.41 -5.32 5.00
N CYS A 68 19.35 -6.26 4.05
CA CYS A 68 19.41 -5.96 2.61
C CYS A 68 18.24 -5.09 2.15
N VAL A 69 17.02 -5.44 2.56
CA VAL A 69 15.80 -4.69 2.25
C VAL A 69 15.87 -3.27 2.83
N GLN A 70 16.24 -3.15 4.11
CA GLN A 70 16.33 -1.85 4.77
C GLN A 70 17.40 -0.96 4.14
N LYS A 71 18.56 -1.52 3.76
CA LYS A 71 19.62 -0.77 3.07
C LYS A 71 19.13 -0.21 1.74
N ARG A 72 18.43 -1.03 0.95
CA ARG A 72 17.91 -0.62 -0.36
C ARG A 72 16.84 0.47 -0.23
N LYS A 73 15.88 0.30 0.67
CA LYS A 73 14.82 1.30 0.91
C LYS A 73 15.37 2.63 1.41
N ARG A 74 16.22 2.60 2.45
CA ARG A 74 16.82 3.79 3.05
C ARG A 74 17.75 4.55 2.11
N ALA A 75 18.39 3.88 1.16
CA ALA A 75 19.25 4.55 0.18
C ALA A 75 18.45 5.53 -0.71
N THR A 76 17.15 5.28 -0.91
CA THR A 76 16.28 6.12 -1.74
C THR A 76 15.38 7.02 -0.89
N SER A 77 14.75 6.51 0.17
CA SER A 77 13.78 7.29 0.98
C SER A 77 14.38 8.43 1.81
N ARG A 78 15.71 8.46 1.93
CA ARG A 78 16.46 9.51 2.62
C ARG A 78 17.03 10.57 1.67
N LEU A 79 16.87 10.40 0.36
CA LEU A 79 17.29 11.42 -0.58
C LEU A 79 16.41 12.65 -0.43
N GLU A 80 17.02 13.81 -0.61
CA GLU A 80 16.26 15.05 -0.79
C GLU A 80 15.44 14.94 -2.08
N TRP A 81 14.24 15.48 -2.03
CA TRP A 81 13.32 15.51 -3.17
C TRP A 81 12.96 16.95 -3.48
N THR A 82 12.57 17.20 -4.73
CA THR A 82 12.11 18.50 -5.19
C THR A 82 11.01 18.31 -6.24
N ILE A 83 10.14 19.30 -6.40
CA ILE A 83 9.17 19.33 -7.49
C ILE A 83 9.81 20.06 -8.67
N VAL A 84 9.93 19.36 -9.79
CA VAL A 84 10.48 19.93 -11.02
C VAL A 84 9.35 20.63 -11.78
N GLU A 85 9.50 21.94 -11.98
CA GLU A 85 8.61 22.75 -12.80
C GLU A 85 8.64 22.27 -14.26
N MET A 86 7.46 22.16 -14.87
CA MET A 86 7.27 21.69 -16.24
C MET A 86 6.26 22.58 -16.98
N GLY A 87 6.42 22.70 -18.29
CA GLY A 87 5.51 23.46 -19.17
C GLY A 87 6.07 24.81 -19.63
N ASN A 88 5.30 25.50 -20.47
CA ASN A 88 5.71 26.77 -21.10
C ASN A 88 5.31 28.02 -20.31
N ASP A 89 4.40 27.87 -19.33
CA ASP A 89 3.96 28.96 -18.45
C ASP A 89 4.72 28.87 -17.12
N GLU A 90 5.78 29.67 -16.99
CA GLU A 90 6.66 29.69 -15.82
C GLU A 90 5.91 30.11 -14.55
N ALA A 91 4.99 31.08 -14.65
CA ALA A 91 4.26 31.58 -13.49
C ALA A 91 3.31 30.50 -12.92
N ALA A 92 2.54 29.85 -13.80
CA ALA A 92 1.65 28.77 -13.40
C ALA A 92 2.41 27.53 -12.91
N SER A 93 3.53 27.19 -13.55
CA SER A 93 4.34 26.03 -13.14
C SER A 93 4.91 26.21 -11.74
N LYS A 94 5.41 27.41 -11.42
CA LYS A 94 5.92 27.75 -10.09
C LYS A 94 4.83 27.72 -9.02
N GLU A 95 3.63 28.20 -9.33
CA GLU A 95 2.48 28.11 -8.41
C GLU A 95 2.11 26.65 -8.12
N HIS A 96 2.04 25.82 -9.15
CA HIS A 96 1.76 24.38 -8.99
C HIS A 96 2.87 23.65 -8.22
N ALA A 97 4.13 23.98 -8.46
CA ALA A 97 5.25 23.39 -7.74
C ALA A 97 5.19 23.72 -6.25
N ALA A 98 4.93 24.99 -5.90
CA ALA A 98 4.75 25.40 -4.51
C ALA A 98 3.55 24.71 -3.83
N PHE A 99 2.43 24.54 -4.57
CA PHE A 99 1.27 23.81 -4.06
C PHE A 99 1.57 22.34 -3.80
N LEU A 100 2.24 21.65 -4.74
CA LEU A 100 2.62 20.24 -4.58
C LEU A 100 3.65 20.06 -3.46
N GLU A 101 4.59 20.98 -3.32
CA GLU A 101 5.56 20.97 -2.23
C GLU A 101 4.85 21.13 -0.87
N ASP A 102 3.90 22.08 -0.71
CA ASP A 102 3.08 22.16 0.50
C ASP A 102 2.28 20.87 0.73
N PHE A 103 1.67 20.31 -0.32
CA PHE A 103 0.91 19.07 -0.22
C PHE A 103 1.78 17.93 0.34
N TYR A 104 2.91 17.61 -0.29
CA TYR A 104 3.78 16.50 0.11
C TYR A 104 4.47 16.73 1.45
N ASN A 105 4.71 17.98 1.86
CA ASN A 105 5.21 18.29 3.19
C ASN A 105 4.17 18.03 4.29
N ASN A 106 2.87 18.06 3.95
CA ASN A 106 1.78 17.95 4.92
C ASN A 106 1.02 16.61 4.88
N ILE A 107 1.41 15.66 4.04
CA ILE A 107 0.77 14.33 4.03
C ILE A 107 1.02 13.56 5.32
N LYS A 108 0.08 12.68 5.66
CA LYS A 108 0.25 11.65 6.68
C LYS A 108 0.36 10.30 6.01
N VAL A 109 1.34 9.49 6.38
CA VAL A 109 1.50 8.14 5.84
C VAL A 109 1.24 7.12 6.92
N THR A 110 0.33 6.18 6.67
CA THR A 110 -0.12 5.16 7.65
C THR A 110 -0.13 3.76 7.04
N SER A 111 -0.58 2.76 7.79
CA SER A 111 -0.81 1.40 7.28
C SER A 111 -2.21 0.90 7.65
N ALA A 112 -2.89 0.29 6.67
CA ALA A 112 -4.21 -0.32 6.89
C ALA A 112 -4.15 -1.49 7.87
N ALA A 113 -3.03 -2.22 7.91
CA ALA A 113 -2.85 -3.34 8.83
C ALA A 113 -2.36 -2.90 10.22
N ASP A 114 -1.78 -1.71 10.35
CA ASP A 114 -1.21 -1.22 11.60
C ASP A 114 -1.27 0.31 11.67
N ALA A 115 -2.37 0.83 12.20
CA ALA A 115 -2.64 2.27 12.29
C ALA A 115 -1.68 3.03 13.24
N ASN A 116 -0.88 2.31 14.05
CA ASN A 116 0.13 2.93 14.89
C ASN A 116 1.39 3.29 14.10
N LYS A 117 1.60 2.70 12.91
CA LYS A 117 2.67 3.12 12.00
C LYS A 117 2.30 4.44 11.35
N ARG A 118 3.13 5.46 11.57
CA ARG A 118 2.93 6.81 11.06
C ARG A 118 4.25 7.36 10.53
N GLY A 119 4.18 8.12 9.45
CA GLY A 119 5.32 8.78 8.84
C GLY A 119 4.90 9.87 7.86
N SER A 120 5.89 10.39 7.14
CA SER A 120 5.76 11.44 6.12
C SER A 120 6.30 10.93 4.78
N MET A 121 6.80 11.83 3.92
CA MET A 121 7.29 11.53 2.58
C MET A 121 8.28 10.34 2.52
N SER A 122 9.24 10.24 3.44
CA SER A 122 10.17 9.10 3.45
C SER A 122 9.47 7.75 3.62
N MET A 123 8.42 7.71 4.45
CA MET A 123 7.61 6.49 4.61
C MET A 123 6.75 6.21 3.38
N LEU A 124 6.25 7.24 2.68
CA LEU A 124 5.57 7.06 1.39
C LEU A 124 6.51 6.39 0.38
N ILE A 125 7.73 6.90 0.23
CA ILE A 125 8.74 6.31 -0.66
C ILE A 125 9.08 4.88 -0.24
N ASP A 126 9.29 4.61 1.05
CA ASP A 126 9.52 3.24 1.55
C ASP A 126 8.37 2.28 1.20
N ASN A 127 7.11 2.76 1.29
CA ASN A 127 5.93 1.98 0.93
C ASN A 127 5.87 1.72 -0.58
N ILE A 128 6.18 2.70 -1.43
CA ILE A 128 6.25 2.53 -2.90
C ILE A 128 7.35 1.50 -3.24
N LEU A 129 8.52 1.60 -2.62
CA LEU A 129 9.64 0.69 -2.82
C LEU A 129 9.35 -0.75 -2.37
N SER A 130 8.27 -0.99 -1.61
CA SER A 130 7.83 -2.36 -1.32
C SER A 130 7.43 -3.14 -2.58
N ALA A 131 7.13 -2.47 -3.69
CA ALA A 131 6.90 -3.11 -4.99
C ALA A 131 8.13 -3.89 -5.49
N LEU A 132 9.35 -3.47 -5.14
CA LEU A 132 10.58 -4.19 -5.50
C LEU A 132 10.66 -5.59 -4.88
N GLU A 133 9.95 -5.80 -3.77
CA GLU A 133 9.94 -7.04 -3.01
C GLU A 133 8.67 -7.87 -3.26
N ASN A 134 7.59 -7.21 -3.70
CA ASN A 134 6.25 -7.79 -3.79
C ASN A 134 5.64 -7.66 -5.20
N LYS A 135 6.39 -7.23 -6.23
CA LYS A 135 5.92 -6.85 -7.58
C LYS A 135 5.03 -5.59 -7.62
N TYR A 136 4.14 -5.43 -6.65
CA TYR A 136 3.22 -4.30 -6.53
C TYR A 136 3.27 -3.69 -5.13
N ALA A 137 3.01 -2.38 -5.06
CA ALA A 137 2.74 -1.65 -3.83
C ALA A 137 1.39 -0.95 -3.99
N VAL A 138 0.54 -1.04 -2.97
CA VAL A 138 -0.79 -0.42 -3.01
C VAL A 138 -0.93 0.53 -1.84
N SER A 139 -1.52 1.69 -2.12
CA SER A 139 -1.83 2.72 -1.14
C SER A 139 -3.24 3.24 -1.41
N GLU A 140 -4.01 3.42 -0.35
CA GLU A 140 -5.27 4.15 -0.36
C GLU A 140 -4.98 5.62 -0.09
N ILE A 141 -5.55 6.53 -0.89
CA ILE A 141 -5.43 7.98 -0.70
C ILE A 141 -6.73 8.51 -0.13
N ILE A 142 -6.66 9.15 1.03
CA ILE A 142 -7.79 9.77 1.71
C ILE A 142 -7.53 11.27 1.74
N TRP A 143 -8.26 12.02 0.92
CA TRP A 143 -8.11 13.46 0.79
C TRP A 143 -8.55 14.19 2.06
N ASP A 144 -7.72 15.14 2.51
CA ASP A 144 -7.99 16.03 3.63
C ASP A 144 -8.16 17.48 3.12
N THR A 145 -9.41 17.91 3.03
CA THR A 145 -9.80 19.25 2.54
C THR A 145 -9.90 20.29 3.66
N SER A 146 -9.57 19.94 4.91
CA SER A 146 -9.66 20.86 6.05
C SER A 146 -8.73 22.09 5.95
N ARG A 147 -7.71 22.02 5.07
CA ARG A 147 -6.70 23.08 4.85
C ARG A 147 -7.00 24.01 3.66
N ALA A 148 -8.21 23.97 3.09
CA ALA A 148 -8.56 24.77 1.93
C ALA A 148 -8.15 26.26 2.10
N PRO A 149 -7.51 26.90 1.09
CA PRO A 149 -7.39 26.45 -0.30
C PRO A 149 -6.28 25.41 -0.56
N ASN A 150 -5.42 25.10 0.42
CA ASN A 150 -4.42 24.04 0.30
C ASN A 150 -5.06 22.66 0.52
N LEU A 151 -4.37 21.60 0.07
CA LEU A 151 -4.81 20.22 0.21
C LEU A 151 -3.79 19.40 1.01
N SER A 152 -4.24 18.32 1.66
CA SER A 152 -3.37 17.25 2.14
C SER A 152 -4.07 15.91 1.95
N ALA A 153 -3.42 14.81 2.32
CA ALA A 153 -4.00 13.48 2.33
C ALA A 153 -3.41 12.59 3.45
N GLU A 154 -4.20 11.63 3.91
CA GLU A 154 -3.68 10.40 4.50
C GLU A 154 -3.43 9.39 3.38
N VAL A 155 -2.18 8.94 3.24
CA VAL A 155 -1.79 7.88 2.32
C VAL A 155 -1.55 6.61 3.13
N ARG A 156 -2.44 5.64 2.99
CA ARG A 156 -2.47 4.42 3.80
C ARG A 156 -1.95 3.24 2.99
N HIS A 157 -0.82 2.67 3.40
CA HIS A 157 -0.30 1.46 2.75
C HIS A 157 -1.21 0.26 2.99
N VAL A 158 -1.53 -0.44 1.90
CA VAL A 158 -2.43 -1.60 1.88
C VAL A 158 -1.62 -2.86 1.58
N PRO A 159 -1.74 -3.92 2.40
CA PRO A 159 -1.01 -5.16 2.14
C PRO A 159 -1.43 -5.81 0.82
N LEU A 160 -0.46 -6.35 0.08
CA LEU A 160 -0.72 -6.96 -1.23
C LEU A 160 -1.66 -8.18 -1.17
N TRP A 161 -1.71 -8.89 -0.03
CA TRP A 161 -2.65 -10.00 0.17
C TRP A 161 -4.11 -9.56 0.34
N PHE A 162 -4.41 -8.27 0.16
CA PHE A 162 -5.76 -7.75 0.00
C PHE A 162 -6.20 -7.78 -1.47
N PHE A 163 -5.32 -8.21 -2.39
CA PHE A 163 -5.56 -8.18 -3.82
C PHE A 163 -5.26 -9.52 -4.48
N GLU A 164 -5.81 -9.67 -5.68
CA GLU A 164 -5.47 -10.68 -6.67
C GLU A 164 -5.24 -10.02 -8.05
N ASN A 165 -4.60 -10.72 -8.97
CA ASN A 165 -4.21 -10.22 -10.30
C ASN A 165 -4.43 -11.28 -11.40
N THR A 166 -5.44 -12.13 -11.24
CA THR A 166 -5.71 -13.26 -12.16
C THR A 166 -6.15 -12.80 -13.56
N GLN A 167 -6.68 -11.58 -13.67
CA GLN A 167 -7.13 -10.98 -14.93
C GLN A 167 -6.11 -10.01 -15.55
N GLY A 168 -4.89 -9.96 -15.01
CA GLY A 168 -3.82 -9.08 -15.48
C GLY A 168 -3.80 -7.67 -14.86
N TYR A 169 -4.77 -7.34 -14.00
CA TYR A 169 -4.82 -6.12 -13.21
C TYR A 169 -5.25 -6.41 -11.77
N LEU A 170 -4.89 -5.52 -10.84
CA LEU A 170 -5.19 -5.68 -9.41
C LEU A 170 -6.68 -5.53 -9.13
N ARG A 171 -7.23 -6.49 -8.39
CA ARG A 171 -8.63 -6.51 -7.94
C ARG A 171 -8.67 -6.72 -6.43
N PHE A 172 -9.53 -5.97 -5.74
CA PHE A 172 -9.60 -5.93 -4.28
C PHE A 172 -10.46 -7.06 -3.71
N LYS A 173 -9.91 -7.84 -2.78
CA LYS A 173 -10.62 -8.90 -2.08
C LYS A 173 -11.35 -8.33 -0.86
N ARG A 174 -12.69 -8.38 -0.87
CA ARG A 174 -13.54 -7.83 0.20
C ARG A 174 -13.35 -8.57 1.52
N ASN A 175 -13.09 -9.87 1.46
CA ASN A 175 -12.79 -10.72 2.60
C ASN A 175 -11.44 -11.43 2.43
N SER A 176 -10.88 -11.90 3.54
CA SER A 176 -9.60 -12.62 3.54
C SER A 176 -9.65 -13.96 2.80
N THR A 177 -10.82 -14.62 2.81
CA THR A 177 -11.07 -15.94 2.21
C THR A 177 -11.43 -15.86 0.73
N ASP A 178 -11.69 -14.67 0.20
CA ASP A 178 -12.06 -14.53 -1.21
C ASP A 178 -10.86 -14.93 -2.09
N THR A 179 -11.17 -15.64 -3.18
CA THR A 179 -10.22 -16.01 -4.22
C THR A 179 -10.21 -15.00 -5.38
N GLU A 180 -11.34 -14.32 -5.60
CA GLU A 180 -11.52 -13.30 -6.63
C GLU A 180 -11.79 -11.94 -5.98
N GLY A 181 -11.23 -10.88 -6.58
CA GLY A 181 -11.46 -9.52 -6.13
C GLY A 181 -12.60 -8.85 -6.90
N VAL A 182 -12.97 -7.65 -6.44
CA VAL A 182 -13.76 -6.70 -7.22
C VAL A 182 -12.84 -5.71 -7.91
N GLU A 183 -13.29 -5.14 -9.02
CA GLU A 183 -12.54 -4.10 -9.70
C GLU A 183 -12.35 -2.88 -8.79
N LEU A 184 -11.23 -2.21 -9.01
CA LEU A 184 -10.97 -0.90 -8.41
C LEU A 184 -11.81 0.17 -9.11
N GLU A 185 -12.04 1.27 -8.42
CA GLU A 185 -12.77 2.40 -9.01
C GLU A 185 -11.95 2.99 -10.17
N PRO A 186 -12.59 3.72 -11.11
CA PRO A 186 -11.85 4.38 -12.18
C PRO A 186 -10.74 5.29 -11.64
N ASN A 187 -9.50 5.06 -12.09
CA ASN A 187 -8.25 5.68 -11.63
C ASN A 187 -7.68 5.16 -10.29
N GLY A 188 -8.22 4.06 -9.77
CA GLY A 188 -7.77 3.41 -8.53
C GLY A 188 -8.82 3.47 -7.43
#